data_AF-C7LYR5-F1
#
_entry.id   AF-C7LYR5-F1
#
_cell.length_a   1.000
_cell.length_b   1.000
_cell.length_c   1.000
_cell.angle_alpha   90.00
_cell.angle_beta   90.00
_cell.angle_gamma   90.00
#
_symmetry.space_group_name_H-M   'P 1'
#
loop_
_entity.id
_entity.type
_entity.pdbx_description
1 polymer ?
#
loop_
_entity_poly.entity_id
_entity_poly.type
_entity_poly.pdbx_seq_one_letter_code
_entity_poly.pdbx_strand_id
1 'polypeptide(L)'
;MNSERKDPMPRRTTKDCILAYLAARPNEVAFVRSEFAQCAKSRSAVDRALRALIDEEVLVRGGWGIYVRAKRVEFLGREYVGTVTGFDYWYPEVLAKLGVTWEADSARKAYNEGHTTQVPAWTAVNVGRQRITRRIAFGKRVLQYERTTGARRRKVRPTSASRRQRATSTPS
;
A
#
# COMPACT_ATOMS: atom_id res chain seq x y z
N MET A 1 49.29 -37.09 -3.11
CA MET A 1 47.86 -37.19 -2.71
C MET A 1 47.40 -35.80 -2.31
N ASN A 2 46.88 -35.01 -3.24
CA ASN A 2 46.46 -33.64 -2.97
C ASN A 2 45.19 -33.68 -2.12
N SER A 3 45.29 -33.29 -0.86
CA SER A 3 44.12 -33.01 -0.05
C SER A 3 43.51 -31.69 -0.54
N GLU A 4 42.39 -31.79 -1.25
CA GLU A 4 41.53 -30.64 -1.51
C GLU A 4 41.09 -30.06 -0.16
N ARG A 5 41.67 -28.91 0.19
CA ARG A 5 41.06 -28.04 1.20
C ARG A 5 39.73 -27.57 0.62
N LYS A 6 38.63 -28.18 1.07
CA LYS A 6 37.30 -27.60 0.89
C LYS A 6 37.32 -26.22 1.55
N ASP A 7 37.24 -25.17 0.75
CA ASP A 7 37.01 -23.83 1.25
C ASP A 7 35.76 -23.83 2.14
N PRO A 8 35.82 -23.21 3.34
CA PRO A 8 34.64 -23.12 4.19
C PRO A 8 33.56 -22.36 3.45
N MET A 9 32.36 -22.94 3.36
CA MET A 9 31.19 -22.31 2.75
C MET A 9 31.04 -20.87 3.26
N PRO A 10 30.87 -19.87 2.38
CA PRO A 10 30.79 -18.48 2.80
C PRO A 10 29.63 -18.29 3.78
N ARG A 11 29.85 -17.55 4.86
CA ARG A 11 28.79 -17.21 5.82
C ARG A 11 27.65 -16.54 5.05
N ARG A 12 26.42 -17.07 5.19
CA ARG A 12 25.23 -16.59 4.47
C ARG A 12 25.12 -15.07 4.60
N THR A 13 25.13 -14.36 3.47
CA THR A 13 25.05 -12.90 3.48
C THR A 13 23.63 -12.44 3.82
N THR A 14 23.46 -11.16 4.19
CA THR A 14 22.12 -10.58 4.36
C THR A 14 21.28 -10.73 3.09
N LYS A 15 21.89 -10.58 1.92
CA LYS A 15 21.23 -10.79 0.62
C LYS A 15 20.73 -12.22 0.48
N ASP A 16 21.58 -13.21 0.77
CA ASP A 16 21.20 -14.63 0.67
C ASP A 16 20.11 -15.00 1.68
N CYS A 17 20.10 -14.37 2.86
CA CYS A 17 19.01 -14.52 3.83
C CYS A 17 17.70 -13.95 3.28
N ILE A 18 17.72 -12.77 2.64
CA ILE A 18 16.53 -12.19 2.02
C ILE A 18 16.06 -13.06 0.84
N LEU A 19 16.97 -13.53 -0.02
CA LEU A 19 16.62 -14.45 -1.11
C LEU A 19 15.95 -15.72 -0.60
N ALA A 20 16.46 -16.29 0.50
CA ALA A 20 15.84 -17.44 1.14
C ALA A 20 14.47 -17.12 1.74
N TYR A 21 14.33 -15.94 2.35
CA TYR A 21 13.05 -15.46 2.87
C TYR A 21 12.00 -15.36 1.76
N LEU A 22 12.39 -14.81 0.60
CA LEU A 22 11.54 -14.72 -0.58
C LEU A 22 11.25 -16.12 -1.15
N ALA A 23 12.24 -17.00 -1.28
CA ALA A 23 12.06 -18.34 -1.82
C ALA A 23 11.08 -19.18 -0.99
N ALA A 24 11.09 -19.01 0.33
CA ALA A 24 10.14 -19.67 1.24
C ALA A 24 8.69 -19.16 1.12
N ARG A 25 8.45 -18.06 0.37
CA ARG A 25 7.16 -17.38 0.23
C ARG A 25 6.81 -17.15 -1.25
N PRO A 26 6.67 -18.21 -2.06
CA PRO A 26 6.48 -18.07 -3.50
C PRO A 26 5.18 -17.36 -3.89
N ASN A 27 4.15 -17.42 -3.03
CA ASN A 27 2.84 -16.83 -3.28
C ASN A 27 2.72 -15.37 -2.83
N GLU A 28 3.69 -14.86 -2.06
CA GLU A 28 3.74 -13.47 -1.62
C GLU A 28 4.44 -12.62 -2.68
N VAL A 29 3.85 -11.49 -3.04
CA VAL A 29 4.35 -10.64 -4.14
C VAL A 29 4.91 -9.31 -3.65
N ALA A 30 4.47 -8.81 -2.50
CA ALA A 30 4.98 -7.57 -1.90
C ALA A 30 5.42 -7.73 -0.45
N PHE A 31 6.45 -6.98 -0.08
CA PHE A 31 7.16 -7.09 1.20
C PHE A 31 7.44 -5.70 1.77
N VAL A 32 7.46 -5.61 3.09
CA VAL A 32 7.87 -4.43 3.86
C VAL A 32 9.24 -4.68 4.48
N ARG A 33 10.07 -3.62 4.56
CA ARG A 33 11.45 -3.74 5.04
C ARG A 33 11.58 -4.45 6.40
N SER A 34 10.63 -4.25 7.30
CA SER A 34 10.65 -4.83 8.65
C SER A 34 10.67 -6.36 8.65
N GLU A 35 10.14 -7.02 7.60
CA GLU A 35 10.19 -8.48 7.45
C GLU A 35 11.62 -9.01 7.36
N PHE A 36 12.56 -8.17 6.90
CA PHE A 36 13.97 -8.54 6.73
C PHE A 36 14.85 -8.15 7.91
N ALA A 37 14.28 -7.65 9.00
CA ALA A 37 15.05 -7.21 10.17
C ALA A 37 15.91 -8.34 10.77
N GLN A 38 15.44 -9.58 10.71
CA GLN A 38 16.17 -10.76 11.20
C GLN A 38 17.36 -11.16 10.32
N CYS A 39 17.43 -10.68 9.07
CA CYS A 39 18.51 -11.03 8.14
C CYS A 39 19.81 -10.24 8.35
N ALA A 40 19.80 -9.21 9.21
CA ALA A 40 21.00 -8.44 9.50
C ALA A 40 20.98 -7.82 10.90
N LYS A 41 22.19 -7.59 11.43
CA LYS A 41 22.37 -6.86 12.70
C LYS A 41 22.01 -5.37 12.59
N SER A 42 22.03 -4.79 11.39
CA SER A 42 21.78 -3.37 11.19
C SER A 42 20.82 -3.10 10.03
N ARG A 43 20.05 -2.02 10.18
CA ARG A 43 19.15 -1.53 9.13
C ARG A 43 19.88 -1.20 7.83
N SER A 44 21.09 -0.63 7.91
CA SER A 44 21.87 -0.27 6.73
C SER A 44 22.33 -1.50 5.93
N ALA A 45 22.59 -2.63 6.60
CA ALA A 45 22.89 -3.88 5.92
C ALA A 45 21.67 -4.43 5.15
N VAL A 46 20.48 -4.37 5.75
CA VAL A 46 19.22 -4.72 5.05
C VAL A 46 19.00 -3.80 3.85
N ASP A 47 19.16 -2.49 4.03
CA ASP A 47 18.99 -1.51 2.95
C ASP A 47 20.03 -1.71 1.81
N ARG A 48 21.26 -2.18 2.10
CA ARG A 48 22.25 -2.52 1.07
C ARG A 48 21.85 -3.78 0.30
N ALA A 49 21.44 -4.83 1.00
CA ALA A 49 21.01 -6.08 0.37
C ALA A 49 19.78 -5.87 -0.52
N LEU A 50 18.82 -5.06 -0.08
CA LEU A 50 17.63 -4.71 -0.87
C LEU A 50 17.96 -3.88 -2.11
N ARG A 51 18.97 -2.98 -2.04
CA ARG A 51 19.46 -2.28 -3.23
C ARG A 51 20.07 -3.25 -4.24
N ALA A 52 20.94 -4.16 -3.79
CA ALA A 52 21.52 -5.17 -4.67
C ALA A 52 20.43 -6.03 -5.36
N LEU A 53 19.38 -6.42 -4.63
CA LEU A 53 18.25 -7.18 -5.21
C LEU A 53 17.39 -6.35 -6.17
N ILE A 54 17.40 -5.02 -6.07
CA ILE A 54 16.76 -4.13 -7.04
C ILE A 54 17.63 -4.00 -8.28
N ASP A 55 18.94 -3.81 -8.09
CA ASP A 55 19.91 -3.70 -9.18
C ASP A 55 19.97 -5.00 -10.02
N GLU A 56 19.74 -6.14 -9.37
CA GLU A 56 19.60 -7.46 -9.99
C GLU A 56 18.19 -7.78 -10.48
N GLU A 57 17.26 -6.82 -10.40
CA GLU A 57 15.90 -6.96 -10.90
C GLU A 57 15.11 -8.14 -10.30
N VAL A 58 15.46 -8.55 -9.08
CA VAL A 58 14.69 -9.53 -8.29
C VAL A 58 13.49 -8.85 -7.63
N LEU A 59 13.69 -7.59 -7.21
CA LEU A 59 12.69 -6.73 -6.59
C LEU A 59 12.62 -5.38 -7.31
N VAL A 60 11.46 -4.74 -7.25
CA VAL A 60 11.28 -3.32 -7.55
C VAL A 60 10.81 -2.59 -6.31
N ARG A 61 11.02 -1.27 -6.27
CA ARG A 61 10.57 -0.43 -5.17
C ARG A 61 9.09 -0.07 -5.31
N GLY A 62 8.28 -0.44 -4.32
CA GLY A 62 6.85 -0.12 -4.24
C GLY A 62 6.52 1.11 -3.37
N GLY A 63 7.54 1.88 -2.98
CA GLY A 63 7.42 3.00 -2.05
C GLY A 63 8.47 2.99 -0.95
N TRP A 64 8.22 3.73 0.13
CA TRP A 64 9.20 3.82 1.22
C TRP A 64 9.24 2.53 2.05
N GLY A 65 10.31 1.75 1.88
CA GLY A 65 10.48 0.48 2.59
C GLY A 65 9.48 -0.60 2.15
N ILE A 66 8.98 -0.50 0.92
CA ILE A 66 8.10 -1.46 0.27
C ILE A 66 8.83 -1.99 -0.96
N TYR A 67 8.81 -3.30 -1.14
CA TYR A 67 9.51 -4.02 -2.20
C TYR A 67 8.55 -5.04 -2.81
N VAL A 68 8.54 -5.16 -4.12
CA VAL A 68 7.62 -6.03 -4.86
C VAL A 68 8.45 -6.92 -5.77
N ARG A 69 8.07 -8.19 -5.93
CA ARG A 69 8.74 -9.09 -6.88
C ARG A 69 8.72 -8.49 -8.27
N ALA A 70 9.88 -8.52 -8.89
CA ALA A 70 10.09 -8.01 -10.22
C ALA A 70 9.95 -9.13 -11.26
N LYS A 71 9.64 -8.72 -12.49
CA LYS A 71 9.64 -9.60 -13.67
C LYS A 71 10.07 -8.77 -14.88
N ARG A 72 10.89 -9.33 -15.75
CA ARG A 72 11.11 -8.78 -17.10
C ARG A 72 9.87 -8.99 -17.95
N VAL A 73 9.37 -7.90 -18.51
CA VAL A 73 8.17 -7.85 -19.34
C VAL A 73 8.54 -7.23 -20.67
N GLU A 74 8.13 -7.85 -21.76
CA GLU A 74 8.26 -7.26 -23.08
C GLU A 74 7.00 -6.47 -23.42
N PHE A 75 7.17 -5.22 -23.87
CA PHE A 75 6.07 -4.39 -24.32
C PHE A 75 6.52 -3.56 -25.52
N LEU A 76 5.82 -3.71 -26.66
CA LEU A 76 6.12 -3.00 -27.91
C LEU A 76 7.58 -3.20 -28.36
N GLY A 77 8.09 -4.43 -28.30
CA GLY A 77 9.45 -4.78 -28.73
C GLY A 77 10.57 -4.24 -27.85
N ARG A 78 10.24 -3.79 -26.62
CA ARG A 78 11.20 -3.32 -25.62
C ARG A 78 11.02 -4.07 -24.32
N GLU A 79 12.12 -4.45 -23.68
CA GLU A 79 12.10 -5.06 -22.35
C GLU A 79 12.02 -4.00 -21.25
N TYR A 80 11.21 -4.28 -20.23
CA TYR A 80 11.07 -3.46 -19.03
C TYR A 80 11.07 -4.34 -17.78
N VAL A 81 11.52 -3.79 -16.67
CA VAL A 81 11.37 -4.40 -15.35
C VAL A 81 10.05 -3.95 -14.74
N GLY A 82 9.10 -4.88 -14.67
CA GLY A 82 7.78 -4.68 -14.08
C GLY A 82 7.62 -5.39 -12.73
N THR A 83 6.41 -5.33 -12.18
CA THR A 83 6.00 -6.19 -11.06
C THR A 83 5.42 -7.50 -11.60
N VAL A 84 5.55 -8.59 -10.84
CA VAL A 84 4.95 -9.90 -11.20
C VAL A 84 3.43 -9.85 -11.36
N THR A 85 2.76 -8.96 -10.63
CA THR A 85 1.31 -8.75 -10.65
C THR A 85 0.98 -7.27 -10.79
N GLY A 86 -0.26 -6.94 -11.19
CA GLY A 86 -0.71 -5.55 -11.29
C GLY A 86 -0.78 -4.83 -9.94
N PHE A 87 -0.77 -3.49 -9.97
CA PHE A 87 -0.83 -2.63 -8.77
C PHE A 87 -1.95 -3.04 -7.81
N ASP A 88 -3.13 -3.34 -8.34
CA ASP A 88 -4.31 -3.67 -7.54
C ASP A 88 -4.24 -5.03 -6.82
N TYR A 89 -3.29 -5.89 -7.21
CA TYR A 89 -3.10 -7.20 -6.58
C TYR A 89 -2.12 -7.17 -5.42
N TRP A 90 -1.11 -6.30 -5.46
CA TRP A 90 -0.05 -6.32 -4.46
C TRP A 90 -0.20 -5.24 -3.39
N TYR A 91 -0.85 -4.09 -3.68
CA TYR A 91 -1.07 -3.09 -2.62
C TYR A 91 -1.89 -3.65 -1.43
N PRO A 92 -2.89 -4.54 -1.59
CA PRO A 92 -3.63 -5.11 -0.46
C PRO A 92 -2.72 -5.90 0.48
N GLU A 93 -1.76 -6.64 -0.06
CA GLU A 93 -0.76 -7.40 0.71
C GLU A 93 0.11 -6.45 1.54
N VAL A 94 0.53 -5.32 0.97
CA VAL A 94 1.29 -4.30 1.71
C VAL A 94 0.46 -3.68 2.83
N LEU A 95 -0.81 -3.35 2.59
CA LEU A 95 -1.70 -2.82 3.63
C LEU A 95 -1.87 -3.81 4.77
N ALA A 96 -2.08 -5.10 4.45
CA ALA A 96 -2.16 -6.17 5.44
C ALA A 96 -0.88 -6.28 6.28
N LYS A 97 0.30 -6.27 5.64
CA LYS A 97 1.61 -6.30 6.32
C LYS A 97 1.90 -5.05 7.15
N LEU A 98 1.29 -3.92 6.82
CA LEU A 98 1.34 -2.68 7.61
C LEU A 98 0.28 -2.63 8.73
N GLY A 99 -0.59 -3.63 8.83
CA GLY A 99 -1.69 -3.65 9.81
C GLY A 99 -2.79 -2.62 9.52
N VAL A 100 -2.97 -2.23 8.24
CA VAL A 100 -3.98 -1.26 7.83
C VAL A 100 -5.19 -1.98 7.27
N THR A 101 -6.33 -1.77 7.92
CA THR A 101 -7.63 -2.23 7.43
C THR A 101 -8.14 -1.24 6.40
N TRP A 102 -8.85 -1.73 5.39
CA TRP A 102 -9.32 -0.86 4.33
C TRP A 102 -10.61 -1.39 3.70
N GLU A 103 -11.35 -0.48 3.10
CA GLU A 103 -12.55 -0.76 2.31
C GLU A 103 -12.44 -0.09 0.93
N ALA A 104 -13.33 -0.48 0.02
CA ALA A 104 -13.51 0.24 -1.24
C ALA A 104 -13.74 1.74 -0.97
N ASP A 105 -13.07 2.59 -1.76
CA ASP A 105 -13.29 4.03 -1.72
C ASP A 105 -14.71 4.40 -2.18
N SER A 106 -15.12 5.63 -1.90
CA SER A 106 -16.45 6.15 -2.22
C SER A 106 -16.79 6.07 -3.71
N ALA A 107 -15.84 6.34 -4.60
CA ALA A 107 -16.10 6.28 -6.04
C ALA A 107 -16.26 4.83 -6.52
N ARG A 108 -15.47 3.90 -5.98
CA ARG A 108 -15.61 2.47 -6.29
C ARG A 108 -16.89 1.87 -5.71
N LYS A 109 -17.33 2.30 -4.52
CA LYS A 109 -18.63 1.94 -3.95
C LYS A 109 -19.77 2.43 -4.85
N ALA A 110 -19.77 3.72 -5.21
CA ALA A 110 -20.80 4.30 -6.08
C ALA A 110 -20.89 3.61 -7.44
N TYR A 111 -19.75 3.24 -8.04
CA TYR A 111 -19.72 2.49 -9.29
C TYR A 111 -20.32 1.08 -9.12
N ASN A 112 -19.88 0.34 -8.10
CA ASN A 112 -20.35 -1.03 -7.84
C ASN A 112 -21.85 -1.08 -7.49
N GLU A 113 -22.37 -0.04 -6.84
CA GLU A 113 -23.79 0.11 -6.45
C GLU A 113 -24.68 0.65 -7.59
N GLY A 114 -24.09 0.96 -8.77
CA GLY A 114 -24.83 1.49 -9.91
C GLY A 114 -25.26 2.95 -9.77
N HIS A 115 -24.76 3.67 -8.76
CA HIS A 115 -24.99 5.11 -8.58
C HIS A 115 -24.22 5.97 -9.61
N THR A 116 -23.22 5.40 -10.27
CA THR A 116 -22.52 6.01 -11.41
C THR A 116 -22.09 4.93 -12.39
N THR A 117 -21.99 5.31 -13.67
CA THR A 117 -21.41 4.47 -14.73
C THR A 117 -19.93 4.76 -14.95
N GLN A 118 -19.38 5.80 -14.31
CA GLN A 118 -17.98 6.19 -14.47
C GLN A 118 -17.06 5.26 -13.68
N VAL A 119 -16.22 4.52 -14.41
CA VAL A 119 -15.17 3.69 -13.81
C VAL A 119 -14.07 4.60 -13.23
N PRO A 120 -13.72 4.47 -11.94
CA PRO A 120 -12.65 5.28 -11.35
C PRO A 120 -11.31 5.05 -12.05
N ALA A 121 -10.66 6.13 -12.48
CA ALA A 121 -9.36 6.07 -13.17
C ALA A 121 -8.16 5.98 -12.20
N TRP A 122 -8.40 6.09 -10.90
CA TRP A 122 -7.38 6.06 -9.85
C TRP A 122 -7.55 4.85 -8.94
N THR A 123 -6.47 4.48 -8.25
CA THR A 123 -6.52 3.49 -7.18
C THR A 123 -6.61 4.20 -5.82
N ALA A 124 -7.75 4.07 -5.15
CA ALA A 124 -7.97 4.57 -3.80
C ALA A 124 -8.51 3.48 -2.89
N VAL A 125 -8.30 3.66 -1.59
CA VAL A 125 -8.94 2.84 -0.55
C VAL A 125 -9.38 3.74 0.60
N ASN A 126 -10.50 3.40 1.24
CA ASN A 126 -10.91 4.04 2.47
C ASN A 126 -10.19 3.39 3.66
N VAL A 127 -9.43 4.18 4.41
CA VAL A 127 -8.67 3.74 5.61
C VAL A 127 -9.28 4.24 6.91
N GLY A 128 -10.53 4.73 6.85
CA GLY A 128 -11.25 5.31 7.96
C GLY A 128 -10.46 6.42 8.65
N ARG A 129 -10.18 6.22 9.95
CA ARG A 129 -9.41 7.15 10.80
C ARG A 129 -7.95 6.71 11.00
N GLN A 130 -7.51 5.61 10.38
CA GLN A 130 -6.17 5.06 10.61
C GLN A 130 -5.07 5.99 10.09
N ARG A 131 -3.98 6.13 10.86
CA ARG A 131 -2.83 6.95 10.47
C ARG A 131 -1.88 6.17 9.57
N ILE A 132 -2.16 6.18 8.27
CA ILE A 132 -1.20 5.75 7.24
C ILE A 132 -0.75 6.95 6.40
N THR A 133 0.56 7.22 6.36
CA THR A 133 1.16 8.25 5.49
C THR A 133 2.16 7.63 4.50
N ARG A 134 2.26 6.29 4.52
CA ARG A 134 3.20 5.55 3.70
C ARG A 134 2.83 5.71 2.24
N ARG A 135 3.74 6.21 1.41
CA ARG A 135 3.54 6.23 -0.04
C ARG A 135 3.69 4.81 -0.58
N ILE A 136 2.62 4.26 -1.15
CA ILE A 136 2.57 2.99 -1.88
C ILE A 136 2.37 3.31 -3.36
N ALA A 137 3.34 3.00 -4.20
CA ALA A 137 3.36 3.44 -5.60
C ALA A 137 4.24 2.55 -6.49
N PHE A 138 3.89 2.45 -7.77
CA PHE A 138 4.73 1.86 -8.81
C PHE A 138 4.46 2.54 -10.15
N GLY A 139 5.52 2.98 -10.83
CA GLY A 139 5.40 3.83 -12.02
C GLY A 139 4.58 5.09 -11.73
N LYS A 140 3.53 5.32 -12.54
CA LYS A 140 2.58 6.45 -12.37
C LYS A 140 1.45 6.15 -11.40
N ARG A 141 1.30 4.92 -10.92
CA ARG A 141 0.22 4.53 -10.00
C ARG A 141 0.64 4.81 -8.56
N VAL A 142 -0.25 5.45 -7.82
CA VAL A 142 -0.08 5.77 -6.40
C VAL A 142 -1.39 5.42 -5.70
N LEU A 143 -1.31 4.71 -4.57
CA LEU A 143 -2.47 4.42 -3.76
C LEU A 143 -2.90 5.69 -3.01
N GLN A 144 -4.15 6.09 -3.21
CA GLN A 144 -4.76 7.20 -2.50
C GLN A 144 -5.51 6.70 -1.26
N TYR A 145 -5.52 7.52 -0.21
CA TYR A 145 -6.19 7.21 1.04
C TYR A 145 -7.39 8.14 1.24
N GLU A 146 -8.59 7.60 1.07
CA GLU A 146 -9.81 8.25 1.52
C GLU A 146 -9.91 8.10 3.04
N ARG A 147 -10.25 9.19 3.72
CA ARG A 147 -10.36 9.23 5.17
C ARG A 147 -11.75 9.66 5.57
N THR A 148 -12.32 8.94 6.52
CA THR A 148 -13.54 9.38 7.18
C THR A 148 -13.19 10.52 8.12
N THR A 149 -13.31 11.75 7.64
CA THR A 149 -13.29 12.92 8.51
C THR A 149 -14.38 12.73 9.55
N GLY A 150 -14.02 12.74 10.84
CA GLY A 150 -15.03 12.82 11.89
C GLY A 150 -15.92 14.02 11.57
N ALA A 151 -17.21 13.79 11.36
CA ALA A 151 -18.14 14.86 11.08
C ALA A 151 -17.92 15.97 12.12
N ARG A 152 -17.40 17.13 11.68
CA ARG A 152 -17.69 18.37 12.39
C ARG A 152 -19.19 18.45 12.34
N ARG A 153 -19.85 18.12 13.46
CA ARG A 153 -21.27 18.34 13.68
C ARG A 153 -21.50 19.80 13.29
N ARG A 154 -21.98 20.09 12.07
CA ARG A 154 -22.45 21.44 11.72
C ARG A 154 -23.57 21.67 12.71
N LYS A 155 -23.32 22.51 13.72
CA LYS A 155 -24.36 23.01 14.61
C LYS A 155 -25.30 23.76 13.67
N VAL A 156 -26.36 23.09 13.20
CA VAL A 156 -27.46 23.76 12.53
C VAL A 156 -27.99 24.72 13.59
N ARG A 157 -27.64 26.00 13.48
CA ARG A 157 -28.28 27.04 14.28
C ARG A 157 -29.76 26.96 13.89
N PRO A 158 -30.69 26.74 14.84
CA PRO A 158 -32.10 26.88 14.50
C PRO A 158 -32.31 28.32 14.05
N THR A 159 -32.78 28.49 12.82
CA THR A 159 -33.19 29.77 12.27
C THR A 159 -34.35 30.28 13.12
N SER A 160 -34.10 31.32 13.90
CA SER A 160 -35.13 32.08 14.60
C SER A 160 -35.95 32.87 13.58
N ALA A 161 -36.96 32.22 12.99
CA ALA A 161 -37.94 32.86 12.12
C ALA A 161 -39.31 32.21 12.32
N SER A 162 -39.97 32.57 13.42
CA SER A 162 -41.42 32.65 13.50
C SER A 162 -41.77 33.63 14.62
N ARG A 163 -41.86 34.90 14.23
CA ARG A 163 -42.40 35.99 15.05
C ARG A 163 -43.79 36.31 14.49
N ARG A 164 -44.78 36.34 15.39
CA ARG A 164 -46.18 36.81 15.25
C ARG A 164 -47.07 35.83 14.47
N GLN A 165 -48.31 35.53 14.86
CA GLN A 165 -49.35 36.41 15.38
C GLN A 165 -50.36 35.60 16.22
N ARG A 166 -50.87 36.16 17.33
CA ARG A 166 -52.31 36.43 17.46
C ARG A 166 -52.56 37.36 18.64
N ALA A 167 -53.11 38.50 18.29
CA ALA A 167 -53.68 39.47 19.21
C ALA A 167 -55.09 39.01 19.62
N THR A 168 -55.43 39.30 20.88
CA THR A 168 -56.70 39.86 21.37
C THR A 168 -58.02 39.35 20.80
N SER A 169 -58.83 38.70 21.66
CA SER A 169 -60.27 39.01 21.80
C SER A 169 -60.87 38.26 23.00
N THR A 170 -61.05 38.98 24.10
CA THR A 170 -62.16 38.86 25.09
C THR A 170 -62.99 40.14 24.85
N PRO A 171 -64.34 40.19 24.86
CA PRO A 171 -65.25 39.68 25.91
C PRO A 171 -66.55 39.08 25.30
N SER A 172 -67.62 38.66 25.99
CA SER A 172 -68.20 38.87 27.33
C SER A 172 -68.89 37.58 27.78
#